data_AF-A0A1A8R6I8-F1
#
_entry.id   AF-A0A1A8R6I8-F1
#
_cell.length_a   1.000
_cell.length_b   1.000
_cell.length_c   1.000
_cell.angle_alpha   90.00
_cell.angle_beta   90.00
_cell.angle_gamma   90.00
#
_symmetry.space_group_name_H-M   'P 1'
#
loop_
_entity.id
_entity.type
_entity.pdbx_description
1 polymer ?
#
loop_
_entity_poly.entity_id
_entity_poly.type
_entity_poly.pdbx_seq_one_letter_code
_entity_poly.pdbx_strand_id
1 'polypeptide(L)' 'LDTEGIDLLTALLLYDTRSRTPSEAALKHPYFLSLGDNIHNLADTASVFSLREVQLQKDPGHRSSVFQPLGRGK' A
#
# COMPACT_ATOMS: atom_id res chain seq x y z
N LEU A 1 10.08 7.73 -10.35
CA LEU A 1 8.69 7.79 -9.88
C LEU A 1 7.83 7.99 -11.11
N ASP A 2 6.81 7.18 -11.28
CA ASP A 2 5.78 7.35 -12.31
C ASP A 2 5.05 8.70 -12.14
N THR A 3 4.48 9.20 -13.22
CA THR A 3 3.84 10.53 -13.29
C THR A 3 2.71 10.67 -12.28
N GLU A 4 1.93 9.61 -12.10
CA GLU A 4 0.80 9.49 -11.20
C GLU A 4 1.27 9.48 -9.74
N GLY A 5 2.42 8.86 -9.45
CA GLY A 5 3.02 8.89 -8.12
C GLY A 5 3.54 10.28 -7.74
N ILE A 6 4.10 11.01 -8.70
CA ILE A 6 4.53 12.40 -8.50
C ILE A 6 3.32 13.32 -8.26
N ASP A 7 2.24 13.13 -9.03
CA ASP A 7 1.01 13.92 -8.90
C ASP A 7 0.38 13.72 -7.50
N LEU A 8 0.20 12.47 -7.08
CA LEU A 8 -0.32 12.14 -5.75
C LEU A 8 0.54 12.75 -4.64
N LEU A 9 1.87 12.64 -4.76
CA LEU A 9 2.80 13.19 -3.78
C LEU A 9 2.68 14.72 -3.68
N THR A 10 2.57 15.40 -4.82
CA THR A 10 2.42 16.85 -4.88
C THR A 10 1.09 17.30 -4.24
N ALA A 11 0.03 16.54 -4.44
CA ALA A 11 -1.29 16.81 -3.88
C ALA A 11 -1.37 16.59 -2.35
N LEU A 12 -0.47 15.77 -1.79
CA LEU A 12 -0.36 15.50 -0.35
C LEU A 12 0.57 16.49 0.37
N LEU A 13 1.65 16.92 -0.27
CA LEU A 13 2.72 17.71 0.35
C LEU A 13 2.55 19.24 0.19
N LEU A 14 1.32 19.74 0.37
CA LEU A 14 1.03 21.17 0.30
C LEU A 14 1.28 21.87 1.65
N TYR A 15 1.74 23.12 1.58
CA TYR A 15 1.99 23.96 2.76
C TYR A 15 0.69 24.31 3.48
N ASP A 16 -0.33 24.80 2.75
CA ASP A 16 -1.68 24.96 3.31
C ASP A 16 -2.33 23.59 3.45
N THR A 17 -2.61 23.19 4.69
CA THR A 17 -3.21 21.91 5.02
C THR A 17 -4.63 21.76 4.48
N ARG A 18 -5.35 22.88 4.28
CA ARG A 18 -6.72 22.87 3.74
C ARG A 18 -6.77 22.59 2.24
N SER A 19 -5.66 22.81 1.55
CA SER A 19 -5.52 22.52 0.13
C SER A 19 -5.09 21.09 -0.14
N ARG A 20 -4.63 20.35 0.89
CA ARG A 20 -4.18 18.96 0.74
C ARG A 20 -5.34 18.06 0.34
N THR A 21 -5.02 17.06 -0.49
CA THR A 21 -6.00 16.03 -0.86
C THR A 21 -6.41 15.23 0.38
N PRO A 22 -7.71 15.09 0.67
CA PRO A 22 -8.19 14.30 1.80
C PRO A 22 -7.95 12.81 1.56
N SER A 23 -7.84 12.02 2.64
CA SER A 23 -7.51 10.59 2.54
C SER A 23 -8.47 9.79 1.65
N GLU A 24 -9.77 10.06 1.72
CA GLU A 24 -10.76 9.39 0.87
C GLU A 24 -10.52 9.65 -0.62
N ALA A 25 -10.17 10.90 -0.99
CA ALA A 25 -9.86 11.25 -2.36
C ALA A 25 -8.51 10.67 -2.80
N ALA A 26 -7.51 10.69 -1.92
CA ALA A 26 -6.19 10.13 -2.20
C ALA A 26 -6.25 8.61 -2.47
N LEU A 27 -7.11 7.87 -1.76
CA LEU A 27 -7.31 6.43 -2.00
C LEU A 27 -7.90 6.15 -3.39
N LYS A 28 -8.69 7.07 -3.95
CA LYS A 28 -9.28 6.97 -5.30
C LYS A 28 -8.36 7.49 -6.41
N HIS A 29 -7.12 7.86 -6.09
CA HIS A 29 -6.18 8.43 -7.05
C HIS A 29 -5.71 7.40 -8.09
N PRO A 30 -5.49 7.80 -9.37
CA PRO A 30 -5.04 6.90 -10.44
C PRO A 30 -3.81 6.04 -10.13
N TYR A 31 -2.93 6.53 -9.24
CA TYR A 31 -1.76 5.79 -8.74
C TYR A 31 -2.11 4.40 -8.18
N PHE A 32 -3.31 4.22 -7.60
CA PHE A 32 -3.75 2.96 -7.00
C PHE A 32 -4.58 2.07 -7.93
N LEU A 33 -4.79 2.43 -9.20
CA LEU A 33 -5.64 1.66 -10.14
C LEU A 33 -5.19 0.19 -10.32
N SER A 34 -3.90 -0.09 -10.12
CA SER A 34 -3.36 -1.45 -10.20
C SER A 34 -3.89 -2.40 -9.12
N LEU A 35 -4.53 -1.89 -8.06
CA LEU A 35 -5.10 -2.68 -6.96
C LEU A 35 -6.52 -3.20 -7.26
N GLY A 36 -7.15 -2.71 -8.34
CA GLY A 36 -8.51 -3.10 -8.75
C GLY A 36 -9.63 -2.40 -7.98
N ASP A 37 -10.81 -2.32 -8.60
CA ASP A 37 -11.93 -1.50 -8.10
C ASP A 37 -12.57 -2.04 -6.80
N ASN A 38 -12.48 -3.36 -6.56
CA ASN A 38 -13.11 -3.99 -5.40
C ASN A 38 -12.51 -3.51 -4.06
N ILE A 39 -11.30 -2.96 -4.07
CA ILE A 39 -10.66 -2.42 -2.86
C ILE A 39 -11.46 -1.29 -2.23
N HIS A 40 -12.28 -0.58 -3.01
CA HIS A 40 -13.16 0.49 -2.53
C HIS A 40 -14.48 -0.02 -1.93
N ASN A 41 -14.82 -1.29 -2.12
CA ASN A 41 -16.06 -1.91 -1.62
C ASN A 41 -15.83 -2.81 -0.40
N LEU A 42 -14.62 -2.78 0.15
CA LEU A 42 -14.23 -3.58 1.30
C LEU A 42 -14.87 -3.05 2.59
N ALA A 43 -15.31 -3.94 3.47
CA ALA A 43 -15.78 -3.55 4.79
C ALA A 43 -14.62 -2.96 5.62
N ASP A 44 -14.91 -1.98 6.48
CA ASP A 44 -13.90 -1.30 7.31
C ASP A 44 -13.03 -2.25 8.16
N THR A 45 -13.58 -3.40 8.55
CA THR A 45 -12.90 -4.42 9.36
C THR A 45 -12.23 -5.52 8.53
N ALA A 46 -12.44 -5.54 7.22
CA ALA A 46 -11.89 -6.58 6.35
C ALA A 46 -10.48 -6.19 5.87
N SER A 47 -9.62 -7.20 5.74
CA SER A 47 -8.24 -7.01 5.25
C SER A 47 -8.22 -6.87 3.73
N VAL A 48 -7.37 -5.98 3.20
CA VAL A 48 -7.17 -5.83 1.75
C VAL A 48 -6.68 -7.12 1.08
N PHE A 49 -6.00 -7.99 1.83
CA PHE A 49 -5.54 -9.31 1.34
C PHE A 49 -6.65 -10.36 1.25
N SER A 50 -7.89 -10.01 1.59
CA SER A 50 -9.06 -10.85 1.26
C SER A 50 -9.40 -10.80 -0.23
N LEU A 51 -8.95 -9.77 -0.94
CA LEU A 51 -9.06 -9.65 -2.38
C LEU A 51 -7.97 -10.49 -3.07
N ARG A 52 -8.35 -11.25 -4.09
CA ARG A 52 -7.41 -12.17 -4.77
C ARG A 52 -6.39 -11.42 -5.62
N GLU A 53 -6.78 -10.25 -6.10
CA GLU A 53 -6.00 -9.30 -6.89
C GLU A 53 -4.89 -8.62 -6.08
N VAL A 54 -5.02 -8.54 -4.74
CA VAL A 54 -4.03 -7.91 -3.88
C VAL A 54 -3.17 -8.98 -3.20
N GLN A 55 -1.92 -9.09 -3.63
CA GLN A 55 -0.96 -10.04 -3.07
C GLN A 55 0.36 -9.35 -2.74
N LEU A 56 1.00 -9.79 -1.65
CA LEU A 56 2.34 -9.31 -1.31
C LEU A 56 3.35 -9.86 -2.31
N GLN A 57 4.14 -8.97 -2.90
CA GLN A 57 5.30 -9.36 -3.70
C GLN A 57 6.48 -9.62 -2.78
N LYS A 58 7.25 -10.67 -3.08
CA LYS A 58 8.50 -10.95 -2.37
C LYS A 58 9.49 -9.82 -2.68
N ASP A 59 10.05 -9.21 -1.64
CA ASP A 59 11.07 -8.18 -1.79
C ASP A 59 12.26 -8.72 -2.62
N PRO A 60 12.63 -8.08 -3.75
CA PRO A 60 13.74 -8.52 -4.59
C PRO A 60 15.12 -8.44 -3.92
N GLY A 61 15.26 -7.70 -2.83
CA GLY A 61 16.53 -7.24 -2.28
C GLY A 61 16.83 -7.56 -0.81
N HIS A 62 15.94 -8.20 -0.06
CA HIS A 62 16.21 -8.46 1.36
C HIS A 62 16.72 -9.88 1.64
N ARG A 63 18.00 -9.96 2.02
CA ARG A 63 18.56 -11.07 2.82
C ARG A 63 17.53 -11.45 3.86
N SER A 64 17.10 -12.72 3.87
CA SER A 64 16.36 -13.26 5.00
C SER A 64 17.14 -12.92 6.26
N SER A 65 16.52 -12.20 7.21
CA SER A 65 16.96 -12.30 8.58
C SER A 65 16.86 -13.79 8.90
N VAL A 66 18.00 -14.47 8.92
CA VAL A 66 18.13 -15.86 9.37
C VAL A 66 17.72 -15.84 10.84
N PHE A 67 16.43 -15.96 11.08
CA PHE A 67 15.91 -16.43 12.34
C PHE A 67 16.35 -17.89 12.39
N GLN A 68 17.54 -18.15 12.92
CA GLN A 68 17.94 -19.49 13.31
C GLN A 68 16.93 -19.91 14.39
N PRO A 69 16.11 -20.95 14.17
CA PRO A 69 15.40 -21.53 15.30
C PRO A 69 16.47 -22.00 16.28
N LEU A 70 16.42 -21.56 17.54
CA LEU A 70 17.26 -22.15 18.59
C LEU A 70 17.06 -23.66 18.52
N GLY A 71 18.18 -24.37 18.37
CA GLY A 71 18.19 -25.81 18.17
C GLY A 71 17.37 -26.53 19.22
N ARG A 72 16.57 -27.50 18.77
CA ARG A 72 16.07 -28.60 19.60
C ARG A 72 17.27 -29.33 20.21
N GLY A 73 17.64 -28.95 21.43
CA GLY A 73 18.42 -29.80 22.33
C GLY A 73 17.50 -30.88 22.90
N LYS A 74 17.99 -32.12 22.89
CA LYS A 74 17.31 -33.35 23.31
C LYS A 74 16.80 -33.30 24.75
#